data_AF-A0A7X7SUB2-F1
#
_entry.id   AF-A0A7X7SUB2-F1
#
_cell.length_a   1.000
_cell.length_b   1.000
_cell.length_c   1.000
_cell.angle_alpha   90.00
_cell.angle_beta   90.00
_cell.angle_gamma   90.00
#
_symmetry.space_group_name_H-M   'P 1'
#
loop_
_entity.id
_entity.type
_entity.pdbx_description
1 polymer ?
#
loop_
_entity_poly.entity_id
_entity_poly.type
_entity_poly.pdbx_seq_one_letter_code
_entity_poly.pdbx_strand_id
1 'polypeptide(L)' 'MLMMYTTKKSDTFGKIIDKYQCLLKDLLLDNDLDIIRLFPKQILLVPINNDKEVIIYEHLAKDN' A
#
# COMPACT_ATOMS: atom_id res chain seq x y z
N MET A 1 -11.74 0.59 6.19
CA MET A 1 -11.39 1.23 7.48
C MET A 1 -9.94 1.70 7.39
N LEU A 2 -9.57 2.85 7.97
CA LEU A 2 -8.17 3.33 7.95
C LEU A 2 -7.45 2.99 9.26
N MET A 3 -6.20 2.56 9.15
CA MET A 3 -5.31 2.31 10.29
C MET A 3 -4.03 3.13 10.16
N MET A 4 -3.61 3.78 11.25
CA MET A 4 -2.30 4.44 11.28
C MET A 4 -1.18 3.41 11.47
N TYR A 5 -0.19 3.45 10.58
CA TYR A 5 0.98 2.58 10.62
C TYR A 5 2.26 3.41 10.56
N THR A 6 3.17 3.18 11.52
CA THR A 6 4.50 3.81 11.52
C THR A 6 5.51 2.90 10.82
N THR A 7 6.09 3.38 9.73
CA THR A 7 7.05 2.64 8.91
C THR A 7 8.37 2.39 9.64
N LYS A 8 8.99 1.25 9.31
CA LYS A 8 10.31 0.83 9.78
C LYS A 8 11.31 0.86 8.62
N LYS A 9 12.61 0.87 8.95
CA LYS A 9 13.70 0.96 7.96
C LYS A 9 13.68 -0.15 6.90
N SER A 10 13.12 -1.32 7.22
CA SER A 10 13.04 -2.49 6.33
C SER A 10 11.70 -2.65 5.61
N ASP A 11 10.77 -1.70 5.82
CA ASP A 11 9.46 -1.74 5.19
C ASP A 11 9.56 -1.31 3.73
N THR A 12 8.74 -1.96 2.92
CA THR A 12 8.50 -1.60 1.53
C THR A 12 7.00 -1.50 1.33
N PHE A 13 6.56 -0.73 0.34
CA PHE A 13 5.14 -0.67 0.00
C PHE A 13 4.57 -2.07 -0.26
N GLY A 14 5.30 -2.92 -1.01
CA GLY A 14 4.94 -4.32 -1.25
C GLY A 14 4.62 -5.11 0.02
N LYS A 15 5.49 -5.03 1.04
CA LYS A 15 5.25 -5.73 2.32
C LYS A 15 4.03 -5.18 3.06
N ILE A 16 3.76 -3.87 2.95
CA ILE A 16 2.62 -3.23 3.62
C ILE A 16 1.32 -3.63 2.92
N ILE A 17 1.25 -3.53 1.59
CA ILE A 17 0.06 -3.90 0.83
C ILE A 17 -0.26 -5.39 0.96
N ASP A 18 0.76 -6.26 0.95
CA ASP A 18 0.57 -7.69 1.17
C ASP A 18 0.08 -7.99 2.58
N LYS A 19 0.61 -7.28 3.58
CA LYS A 19 0.22 -7.48 4.98
C LYS A 19 -1.22 -7.05 5.26
N TYR A 20 -1.65 -5.93 4.68
CA TYR A 20 -2.96 -5.33 4.94
C TYR A 20 -3.97 -5.57 3.83
N GLN A 21 -3.60 -6.36 2.81
CA GLN A 21 -4.44 -6.76 1.68
C GLN A 21 -5.13 -5.54 1.02
N CYS A 22 -4.33 -4.51 0.75
CA CYS A 22 -4.80 -3.25 0.19
C CYS A 22 -4.13 -2.93 -1.15
N LEU A 23 -4.68 -1.99 -1.90
CA LEU A 23 -4.09 -1.59 -3.17
C LEU A 23 -3.08 -0.47 -2.95
N LEU A 24 -1.96 -0.54 -3.67
CA LEU A 24 -0.93 0.50 -3.63
C LEU A 24 -1.51 1.87 -4.00
N LYS A 25 -2.41 1.93 -4.99
CA LYS A 25 -3.04 3.18 -5.42
C LYS A 25 -3.81 3.86 -4.29
N ASP A 26 -4.54 3.09 -3.49
CA ASP A 26 -5.39 3.61 -2.42
C ASP A 26 -4.49 4.06 -1.25
N LEU A 27 -3.46 3.27 -0.94
CA LEU A 27 -2.44 3.64 0.05
C LEU A 27 -1.71 4.94 -0.32
N LEU A 28 -1.40 5.19 -1.59
CA LEU A 28 -0.75 6.44 -2.01
C LEU A 28 -1.72 7.62 -1.96
N LEU A 29 -2.95 7.43 -2.44
CA LEU A 29 -4.00 8.45 -2.44
C LEU A 29 -4.37 8.90 -1.03
N ASP A 30 -4.55 7.94 -0.10
CA ASP A 30 -4.89 8.22 1.29
C ASP A 30 -3.75 8.93 2.06
N ASN A 31 -2.54 8.98 1.51
CA ASN A 31 -1.37 9.59 2.14
C ASN A 31 -0.79 10.78 1.37
N ASP A 32 -1.48 11.25 0.33
CA ASP A 32 -1.02 12.32 -0.57
C ASP A 32 0.42 12.07 -1.07
N LEU A 33 0.72 10.82 -1.45
CA LEU A 33 2.06 10.42 -1.91
C LEU A 33 2.12 10.34 -3.43
N ASP A 34 2.89 11.23 -4.04
CA ASP A 34 3.10 11.27 -5.50
C ASP A 34 4.16 10.27 -5.98
N ILE A 35 4.96 9.70 -5.07
CA ILE A 35 6.05 8.79 -5.39
C ILE A 35 6.07 7.57 -4.48
N ILE A 36 6.55 6.44 -5.02
CA ILE A 36 6.77 5.20 -4.29
C ILE A 36 8.09 5.31 -3.52
N ARG A 37 8.12 6.14 -2.47
CA ARG A 37 9.24 6.23 -1.53
C ARG A 37 8.77 6.23 -0.08
N LEU A 38 9.34 5.33 0.73
CA LEU A 38 9.11 5.29 2.17
C LEU A 38 10.30 5.85 2.93
N PHE A 39 10.01 6.60 3.99
CA PHE A 39 11.01 7.04 4.96
C PHE A 39 10.77 6.32 6.29
N PRO A 40 11.81 5.95 7.05
CA PRO A 40 11.63 5.39 8.38
C PRO A 40 10.89 6.37 9.32
N LYS A 41 10.01 5.85 10.19
CA LYS A 41 9.18 6.62 11.12
C LYS A 41 8.12 7.52 10.46
N GLN A 42 7.90 7.36 9.16
CA GLN A 42 6.77 7.96 8.46
C GLN A 42 5.47 7.31 8.95
N ILE A 43 4.44 8.12 9.15
CA ILE A 43 3.10 7.63 9.47
C ILE A 43 2.34 7.48 8.15
N LEU A 44 1.73 6.32 7.95
CA LEU A 44 0.87 6.01 6.83
C LEU A 44 -0.55 5.71 7.31
N LEU A 45 -1.54 6.21 6.59
CA LEU A 45 -2.92 5.79 6.65
C LEU A 45 -3.08 4.59 5.72
N VAL A 46 -3.20 3.39 6.30
CA VAL A 46 -3.34 2.15 5.55
C VAL A 46 -4.82 1.80 5.44
N PRO A 47 -5.38 1.71 4.23
CA PRO A 47 -6.71 1.16 4.03
C PRO A 47 -6.70 -0.33 4.35
N ILE A 48 -7.49 -0.75 5.32
CA ILE A 48 -7.75 -2.16 5.63
C ILE A 48 -9.06 -2.55 4.94
N ASN A 49 -8.94 -3.43 3.95
CA ASN A 49 -10.08 -4.13 3.39
C ASN A 49 -10.41 -5.33 4.29
N ASN A 50 -11.49 -5.20 5.04
CA ASN A 50 -12.04 -6.31 5.82
C ASN A 50 -12.80 -7.32 4.94
N ASP A 51 -13.16 -6.91 3.72
CA ASP A 51 -13.82 -7.77 2.76
C ASP A 51 -12.76 -8.43 1.87
N LYS A 52 -12.63 -9.75 2.03
CA LYS A 52 -11.68 -10.63 1.34
C LYS A 52 -12.01 -10.80 -0.15
N GLU A 53 -12.24 -9.72 -0.88
CA GLU A 53 -12.33 -9.76 -2.34
C GLU A 53 -11.08 -9.12 -2.92
N VAL A 54 -9.99 -9.90 -2.93
CA VAL A 54 -8.78 -9.57 -3.66
C VAL A 54 -9.09 -9.73 -5.14
N ILE A 55 -9.53 -8.66 -5.80
CA ILE A 55 -9.49 -8.59 -7.26
C ILE A 55 -8.02 -8.36 -7.62
N ILE A 56 -7.31 -9.45 -7.93
CA ILE A 56 -5.97 -9.40 -8.50
C ILE A 56 -6.14 -8.79 -9.89
N TYR A 57 -5.91 -7.48 -10.04
CA TYR A 57 -5.64 -6.92 -11.36
C TYR A 57 -4.28 -7.44 -11.79
N GLU A 58 -4.29 -8.38 -12.73
CA GLU A 58 -3.10 -8.87 -13.40
C GLU A 58 -2.20 -7.69 -13.76
N HIS A 59 -0.94 -7.76 -13.31
CA HIS A 59 0.14 -6.99 -13.91
C HIS A 59 0.35 -7.55 -15.33
N LEU A 60 -0.56 -7.22 -16.26
CA LEU A 60 -0.29 -7.31 -17.67
C LEU A 60 0.69 -6.18 -17.98
N ALA A 61 1.97 -6.47 -17.73
CA ALA A 61 3.02 -5.92 -18.56
C ALA A 61 2.66 -6.30 -20.01
N LYS A 62 2.02 -5.37 -20.72
CA LYS A 62 2.10 -5.35 -22.17
C LYS A 62 3.52 -4.95 -22.49
N ASP A 63 4.38 -5.95 -22.65
CA ASP A 63 5.54 -5.81 -23.50
C ASP A 63 5.03 -5.45 -24.90
N ASN A 64 5.36 -4.24 -25.33
CA ASN A 64 5.23 -3.75 -26.71
C ASN A 64 6.63 -3.43 -27.20
#